data_AF-A0A7S2XWM1-F1
#
_entry.id   AF-A0A7S2XWM1-F1
#
_cell.length_a   1.000
_cell.length_b   1.000
_cell.length_c   1.000
_cell.angle_alpha   90.00
_cell.angle_beta   90.00
_cell.angle_gamma   90.00
#
_symmetry.space_group_name_H-M   'P 1'
#
loop_
_entity.id
_entity.type
_entity.pdbx_description
1 polymer ?
#
loop_
_entity_poly.entity_id
_entity_poly.type
_entity_poly.pdbx_seq_one_letter_code
_entity_poly.pdbx_strand_id
1 'polypeptide(L)'
;MGGVPGTLLCFWCKGGCSTAKVAGALTFFPPEPHYTLQKDPNNPERLIFRVHEDLQPLPFDNVEAQIVTTRRRKNIPVVLYRYRNAKYTLIFSHGNATDLGAMHDRFVGLAMSLQINIVGYDYTGYGHSHDTCTEGDTYADLEAVFDWVVKNVAPQPETSVILYGQSVG
;
A
#
# COMPACT_ATOMS: atom_id res chain seq x y z
N MET A 1 -15.03 -19.80 -27.09
CA MET A 1 -15.67 -18.54 -26.65
C MET A 1 -14.64 -17.71 -25.89
N GLY A 2 -13.82 -16.95 -26.60
CA GLY A 2 -12.79 -16.08 -26.01
C GLY A 2 -12.98 -14.68 -26.55
N GLY A 3 -13.37 -13.75 -25.68
CA GLY A 3 -13.67 -12.37 -26.03
C GLY A 3 -14.15 -11.61 -24.79
N VAL A 4 -14.13 -10.28 -24.86
CA VAL A 4 -14.57 -9.40 -23.75
C VAL A 4 -15.94 -9.81 -23.18
N PRO A 5 -16.96 -10.16 -23.99
CA PRO A 5 -18.26 -10.59 -23.45
C PRO A 5 -18.20 -11.88 -22.63
N GLY A 6 -17.37 -12.85 -23.04
CA GLY A 6 -17.19 -14.11 -22.30
C GLY A 6 -16.46 -13.91 -20.98
N THR A 7 -15.52 -12.96 -20.94
CA THR A 7 -14.76 -12.61 -19.74
C THR A 7 -15.65 -11.87 -18.73
N LEU A 8 -16.45 -10.90 -19.20
CA LEU A 8 -17.43 -10.20 -18.38
C LEU A 8 -18.49 -11.13 -17.81
N LEU A 9 -19.00 -12.09 -18.60
CA LEU A 9 -19.94 -13.10 -18.12
C LEU A 9 -19.29 -14.02 -17.08
N CYS A 10 -18.02 -14.38 -17.26
CA CYS A 10 -17.28 -15.16 -16.26
C CYS A 10 -17.12 -14.38 -14.94
N PHE A 11 -16.74 -13.10 -14.99
CA PHE A 11 -16.65 -12.27 -13.79
C PHE A 11 -18.02 -12.08 -13.13
N TRP A 12 -19.08 -11.93 -13.92
CA TRP A 12 -20.45 -11.83 -13.44
C TRP A 12 -20.86 -13.09 -12.67
N CYS A 13 -20.67 -14.28 -13.26
CA CYS A 13 -20.99 -15.54 -12.61
C CYS A 13 -20.12 -15.79 -11.36
N LYS A 14 -18.81 -15.55 -11.43
CA LYS A 14 -17.90 -15.67 -10.26
C LYS A 14 -18.22 -14.65 -9.16
N GLY A 15 -18.70 -13.47 -9.55
CA GLY A 15 -19.14 -12.42 -8.64
C GLY A 15 -20.50 -12.69 -7.99
N GLY A 16 -21.17 -13.82 -8.26
CA GLY A 16 -22.52 -14.08 -7.77
C GLY A 16 -23.55 -13.11 -8.38
N CYS A 17 -23.37 -12.78 -9.66
CA CYS A 17 -24.24 -11.88 -10.42
C CYS A 17 -24.31 -10.45 -9.86
N SER A 18 -23.19 -9.94 -9.33
CA SER A 18 -23.08 -8.58 -8.80
C SER A 18 -22.30 -7.67 -9.74
N THR A 19 -22.94 -6.60 -10.21
CA THR A 19 -22.30 -5.52 -10.98
C THR A 19 -21.11 -4.93 -10.25
N ALA A 20 -21.22 -4.71 -8.94
CA ALA A 20 -20.17 -4.13 -8.11
C ALA A 20 -18.93 -5.02 -8.04
N LYS A 21 -19.09 -6.35 -7.98
CA LYS A 21 -17.96 -7.28 -7.99
C LYS A 21 -17.30 -7.38 -9.36
N VAL A 22 -18.07 -7.28 -10.45
CA VAL A 22 -17.50 -7.18 -11.80
C VAL A 22 -16.74 -5.88 -11.97
N ALA A 23 -17.29 -4.76 -11.52
CA ALA A 23 -16.60 -3.47 -11.52
C ALA A 23 -15.29 -3.54 -10.71
N GLY A 24 -15.33 -4.05 -9.47
CA GLY A 24 -14.14 -4.24 -8.65
C GLY A 24 -13.07 -5.11 -9.32
N ALA A 25 -13.46 -6.23 -9.93
CA ALA A 25 -12.53 -7.10 -10.68
C ALA A 25 -11.91 -6.44 -11.92
N LEU A 26 -12.53 -5.37 -12.44
CA LEU A 26 -12.01 -4.56 -13.53
C LEU A 26 -11.29 -3.29 -13.05
N THR A 27 -11.48 -2.91 -11.78
CA THR A 27 -10.86 -1.72 -11.18
C THR A 27 -9.55 -2.08 -10.50
N PHE A 28 -9.45 -3.26 -9.88
CA PHE A 28 -8.31 -3.66 -9.07
C PHE A 28 -7.53 -4.81 -9.72
N PHE A 29 -6.36 -4.48 -10.27
CA PHE A 29 -5.45 -5.41 -10.92
C PHE A 29 -4.08 -5.36 -10.22
N PRO A 30 -3.93 -6.02 -9.07
CA PRO A 30 -2.63 -6.12 -8.40
C PRO A 30 -1.61 -6.86 -9.29
N PRO A 31 -0.35 -6.43 -9.34
CA PRO A 31 0.71 -7.20 -10.00
C PRO A 31 1.14 -8.39 -9.13
N GLU A 32 1.97 -9.28 -9.67
CA GLU A 32 2.77 -10.17 -8.83
C GLU A 32 3.70 -9.31 -7.94
N PRO A 33 3.89 -9.63 -6.64
CA PRO A 33 4.61 -8.76 -5.73
C PRO A 33 6.08 -8.51 -6.14
N HIS A 34 6.49 -7.25 -6.18
CA HIS A 34 7.87 -6.80 -6.46
C HIS A 34 8.72 -6.69 -5.20
N TYR A 35 8.21 -7.15 -4.07
CA TYR A 35 8.89 -7.12 -2.78
C TYR A 35 8.51 -8.31 -1.92
N THR A 36 9.30 -8.53 -0.87
CA THR A 36 9.00 -9.48 0.21
C THR A 36 9.03 -8.80 1.57
N LEU A 37 8.19 -9.31 2.47
CA LEU A 37 8.25 -9.01 3.90
C LEU A 37 8.80 -10.22 4.64
N GLN A 38 9.87 -10.01 5.40
CA GLN A 38 10.48 -11.04 6.23
C GLN A 38 10.47 -10.59 7.67
N LYS A 39 10.23 -11.49 8.64
CA LYS A 39 10.40 -11.15 10.05
C LYS A 39 11.88 -10.89 10.33
N ASP A 40 12.17 -9.85 11.10
CA ASP A 40 13.53 -9.60 11.56
C ASP A 40 13.96 -10.75 12.50
N PRO A 41 15.07 -11.46 12.22
CA PRO A 41 15.56 -12.55 13.07
C PRO A 41 15.86 -12.11 14.52
N ASN A 42 16.18 -10.83 14.72
CA ASN A 42 16.53 -10.28 16.03
C ASN A 42 15.33 -9.61 16.73
N ASN A 43 14.28 -9.29 15.99
CA ASN A 43 13.05 -8.70 16.53
C ASN A 43 11.83 -9.20 15.74
N PRO A 44 11.16 -10.28 16.18
CA PRO A 44 10.02 -10.87 15.46
C PRO A 44 8.82 -9.94 15.24
N GLU A 45 8.74 -8.82 15.99
CA GLU A 45 7.69 -7.81 15.83
C GLU A 45 7.98 -6.82 14.69
N ARG A 46 9.22 -6.78 14.19
CA ARG A 46 9.63 -5.94 13.07
C ARG A 46 9.65 -6.73 11.77
N LEU A 47 9.18 -6.09 10.70
CA LEU A 47 9.29 -6.62 9.35
C LEU A 47 10.41 -5.91 8.58
N ILE A 48 11.14 -6.71 7.81
CA ILE A 48 12.15 -6.30 6.85
C ILE A 48 11.47 -6.25 5.49
N PHE A 49 11.41 -5.05 4.91
CA PHE A 49 10.96 -4.83 3.55
C PHE A 49 12.13 -4.98 2.58
N ARG A 50 12.01 -5.89 1.60
CA ARG A 50 13.03 -6.16 0.58
C ARG A 50 12.41 -6.07 -0.81
N VAL A 51 12.90 -5.15 -1.62
CA VAL A 51 12.50 -5.01 -3.02
C VAL A 51 13.29 -6.03 -3.87
N HIS A 52 12.67 -6.59 -4.91
CA HIS A 52 13.28 -7.61 -5.77
C HIS A 52 14.29 -7.04 -6.76
N GLU A 53 14.17 -5.77 -7.16
CA GLU A 53 15.07 -5.10 -8.11
C GLU A 53 15.62 -3.79 -7.53
N ASP A 54 16.95 -3.67 -7.67
CA ASP A 54 17.90 -2.60 -7.29
C ASP A 54 18.02 -2.12 -5.83
N LEU A 55 19.23 -2.33 -5.30
CA LEU A 55 19.72 -1.84 -4.02
C LEU A 55 20.80 -0.78 -4.27
N GLN A 56 20.41 0.42 -4.71
CA GLN A 56 21.21 1.59 -4.38
C GLN A 56 21.21 1.74 -2.86
N PRO A 57 22.35 2.03 -2.21
CA PRO A 57 22.37 2.26 -0.78
C PRO A 57 21.37 3.36 -0.44
N LEU A 58 20.41 3.05 0.44
CA LEU A 58 19.39 4.00 0.83
C LEU A 58 20.06 5.23 1.47
N PRO A 59 19.63 6.45 1.11
CA PRO A 59 20.19 7.67 1.69
C PRO A 59 19.68 7.95 3.12
N PHE A 60 18.94 7.03 3.73
CA PHE A 60 18.40 7.11 5.09
C PHE A 60 18.52 5.77 5.81
N ASP A 61 18.45 5.82 7.14
CA ASP A 61 18.89 4.74 8.04
C ASP A 61 18.26 3.38 7.72
N ASN A 62 16.93 3.30 7.49
CA ASN A 62 16.21 2.10 7.05
C ASN A 62 14.77 2.42 6.57
N VAL A 63 14.16 1.53 5.79
CA VAL A 63 12.69 1.49 5.60
C VAL A 63 12.08 0.62 6.72
N GLU A 64 11.13 1.17 7.45
CA GLU A 64 10.33 0.43 8.45
C GLU A 64 9.13 -0.21 7.75
N ALA A 65 8.75 -1.43 8.14
CA ALA A 65 7.57 -2.10 7.62
C ALA A 65 6.74 -2.74 8.72
N GLN A 66 5.42 -2.69 8.56
CA GLN A 66 4.46 -3.25 9.51
C GLN A 66 3.20 -3.75 8.79
N ILE A 67 2.53 -4.74 9.37
CA ILE A 67 1.16 -5.10 8.98
C ILE A 67 0.18 -4.33 9.85
N VAL A 68 -0.76 -3.64 9.22
CA VAL A 68 -1.87 -2.95 9.87
C VAL A 68 -3.17 -3.74 9.63
N THR A 69 -3.95 -3.91 10.69
CA THR A 69 -5.26 -4.54 10.60
C THR A 69 -6.36 -3.50 10.47
N THR A 70 -7.19 -3.61 9.43
CA THR A 70 -8.25 -2.65 9.14
C THR A 70 -9.53 -2.97 9.90
N ARG A 71 -10.47 -2.02 9.96
CA ARG A 71 -11.81 -2.23 10.56
C ARG A 71 -12.61 -3.35 9.89
N ARG A 72 -12.29 -3.67 8.63
CA ARG A 72 -12.88 -4.79 7.87
C ARG A 72 -12.12 -6.11 8.06
N ARG A 73 -11.21 -6.16 9.05
CA ARG A 73 -10.37 -7.31 9.42
C ARG A 73 -9.47 -7.78 8.28
N LYS A 74 -8.98 -6.84 7.48
CA LYS A 74 -7.98 -7.06 6.45
C LYS A 74 -6.61 -6.73 7.01
N ASN A 75 -5.59 -7.47 6.57
CA ASN A 75 -4.21 -7.22 6.94
C ASN A 75 -3.51 -6.64 5.72
N ILE A 76 -3.03 -5.42 5.86
CA ILE A 76 -2.37 -4.69 4.78
C ILE A 76 -0.94 -4.30 5.19
N PRO A 77 0.03 -4.39 4.29
CA PRO A 77 1.39 -3.97 4.55
C PRO A 77 1.51 -2.45 4.43
N VAL A 78 2.26 -1.86 5.36
CA VAL A 78 2.59 -0.44 5.42
C VAL A 78 4.10 -0.31 5.52
N VAL A 79 4.67 0.60 4.76
CA VAL A 79 6.09 0.95 4.78
C VAL A 79 6.26 2.42 5.11
N LEU A 80 7.29 2.71 5.90
CA LEU A 80 7.66 4.06 6.30
C LEU A 80 9.11 4.34 5.90
N TYR A 81 9.27 5.36 5.07
CA TYR A 81 10.52 5.98 4.69
C TYR A 81 10.71 7.18 5.61
N ARG A 82 11.50 6.99 6.67
CA ARG A 82 11.69 8.02 7.69
C ARG A 82 12.81 8.97 7.28
N TYR A 83 12.48 10.25 7.16
CA TYR A 83 13.46 11.32 6.98
C TYR A 83 13.76 12.00 8.32
N ARG A 84 15.04 12.14 8.66
CA ARG A 84 15.44 12.68 9.96
C ARG A 84 14.96 14.13 10.10
N ASN A 85 14.30 14.44 11.21
CA ASN A 85 13.72 15.76 11.50
C ASN A 85 12.64 16.22 10.51
N ALA A 86 12.00 15.30 9.78
CA ALA A 86 10.87 15.63 8.91
C ALA A 86 9.74 16.31 9.69
N LYS A 87 9.29 17.47 9.21
CA LYS A 87 8.11 18.17 9.74
C LYS A 87 6.80 17.57 9.24
N TYR A 88 6.80 17.06 8.01
CA TYR A 88 5.62 16.53 7.35
C TYR A 88 5.74 15.03 7.11
N THR A 89 4.60 14.36 7.06
CA THR A 89 4.46 12.95 6.68
C THR A 89 3.42 12.85 5.59
N LEU A 90 3.81 12.32 4.44
CA LEU A 90 2.90 12.08 3.32
C LEU A 90 2.45 10.62 3.33
N ILE A 91 1.14 10.40 3.38
CA ILE A 91 0.53 9.08 3.16
C ILE A 91 0.21 8.98 1.67
N PHE A 92 0.83 8.01 1.01
CA PHE A 92 0.74 7.80 -0.43
C PHE A 92 -0.16 6.61 -0.73
N SER A 93 -1.33 6.89 -1.29
CA SER A 93 -2.23 5.92 -1.91
C SER A 93 -1.78 5.67 -3.35
N HIS A 94 -1.24 4.47 -3.64
CA HIS A 94 -0.63 4.17 -4.94
C HIS A 94 -1.66 3.91 -6.06
N GLY A 95 -1.21 3.89 -7.30
CA GLY A 95 -2.08 3.63 -8.46
C GLY A 95 -2.57 2.18 -8.57
N ASN A 96 -3.35 1.89 -9.59
CA ASN A 96 -3.62 0.50 -9.97
C ASN A 96 -2.36 -0.15 -10.59
N ALA A 97 -2.32 -1.49 -10.69
CA ALA A 97 -1.24 -2.25 -11.33
C ALA A 97 0.18 -1.93 -10.84
N THR A 98 0.28 -1.54 -9.57
CA THR A 98 1.55 -1.31 -8.87
C THR A 98 1.42 -1.82 -7.43
N ASP A 99 2.53 -1.93 -6.72
CA ASP A 99 2.62 -2.32 -5.32
C ASP A 99 3.74 -1.55 -4.62
N LEU A 100 3.91 -1.74 -3.32
CA LEU A 100 4.97 -1.08 -2.54
C LEU A 100 6.38 -1.28 -3.10
N GLY A 101 6.66 -2.44 -3.70
CA GLY A 101 7.96 -2.75 -4.31
C GLY A 101 8.21 -1.88 -5.53
N ALA A 102 7.28 -1.86 -6.48
CA ALA A 102 7.37 -1.02 -7.68
C ALA A 102 7.36 0.48 -7.37
N MET A 103 6.79 0.89 -6.23
CA MET A 103 6.77 2.29 -5.78
C MET A 103 8.03 2.72 -5.02
N HIS A 104 8.95 1.80 -4.72
CA HIS A 104 10.12 2.05 -3.87
C HIS A 104 10.92 3.29 -4.29
N ASP A 105 11.43 3.31 -5.53
CA ASP A 105 12.28 4.41 -6.02
C ASP A 105 11.57 5.75 -5.99
N ARG A 106 10.26 5.75 -6.23
CA ARG A 106 9.45 6.96 -6.15
C ARG A 106 9.33 7.46 -4.72
N PHE A 107 9.13 6.57 -3.75
CA PHE A 107 9.10 6.94 -2.34
C PHE A 107 10.46 7.47 -1.86
N VAL A 108 11.56 6.83 -2.26
CA VAL A 108 12.93 7.32 -2.01
C VAL A 108 13.11 8.72 -2.57
N GLY A 109 12.79 8.92 -3.86
CA GLY A 109 12.95 10.19 -4.54
C GLY A 109 12.12 11.31 -3.93
N LEU A 110 10.87 11.02 -3.53
CA LEU A 110 10.00 11.98 -2.85
C LEU A 110 10.51 12.33 -1.45
N ALA A 111 10.88 11.32 -0.65
CA ALA A 111 11.41 11.53 0.70
C ALA A 111 12.66 12.43 0.67
N MET A 112 13.57 12.20 -0.29
CA MET A 112 14.79 13.00 -0.47
C MET A 112 14.51 14.41 -0.97
N SER A 113 13.69 14.53 -2.02
CA SER A 113 13.46 15.82 -2.67
C SER A 113 12.66 16.78 -1.79
N LEU A 114 11.76 16.24 -0.97
CA LEU A 114 10.88 17.04 -0.11
C LEU A 114 11.34 17.07 1.35
N GLN A 115 12.26 16.18 1.76
CA GLN A 115 12.75 16.06 3.13
C GLN A 115 11.63 15.76 4.15
N ILE A 116 10.72 14.86 3.76
CA ILE A 116 9.55 14.46 4.54
C ILE A 116 9.53 12.95 4.77
N ASN A 117 8.75 12.50 5.75
CA ASN A 117 8.44 11.08 5.85
C ASN A 117 7.47 10.68 4.73
N ILE A 118 7.67 9.50 4.15
CA ILE A 118 6.73 8.90 3.21
C ILE A 118 6.19 7.61 3.82
N VAL A 119 4.87 7.49 3.88
CA VAL A 119 4.17 6.28 4.27
C VAL A 119 3.44 5.75 3.04
N GLY A 120 3.86 4.57 2.58
CA GLY A 120 3.15 3.82 1.54
C GLY A 120 2.42 2.64 2.17
N TYR A 121 1.33 2.21 1.56
CA TYR A 121 0.64 0.97 1.92
C TYR A 121 0.10 0.29 0.68
N ASP A 122 -0.01 -1.04 0.69
CA ASP A 122 -0.80 -1.74 -0.33
C ASP A 122 -2.25 -1.83 0.11
N TYR A 123 -3.16 -1.76 -0.85
CA TYR A 123 -4.58 -2.05 -0.61
C TYR A 123 -4.80 -3.53 -0.25
N THR A 124 -5.95 -3.80 0.35
CA THR A 124 -6.48 -5.16 0.46
C THR A 124 -6.41 -5.84 -0.90
N GLY A 125 -5.73 -6.98 -0.99
CA GLY A 125 -5.52 -7.71 -2.24
C GLY A 125 -4.33 -7.31 -3.11
N TYR A 126 -3.52 -6.36 -2.66
CA TYR A 126 -2.28 -5.96 -3.34
C TYR A 126 -1.05 -6.43 -2.54
N GLY A 127 0.04 -6.67 -3.26
CA GLY A 127 1.33 -7.07 -2.69
C GLY A 127 1.21 -8.24 -1.72
N HIS A 128 1.50 -7.99 -0.43
CA HIS A 128 1.44 -9.00 0.62
C HIS A 128 0.02 -9.28 1.16
N SER A 129 -1.01 -8.62 0.64
CA SER A 129 -2.41 -8.87 0.98
C SER A 129 -3.05 -9.82 -0.05
N HIS A 130 -3.69 -10.91 0.41
CA HIS A 130 -4.19 -11.99 -0.46
C HIS A 130 -5.71 -11.98 -0.74
N ASP A 131 -6.42 -10.96 -0.26
CA ASP A 131 -7.87 -10.86 -0.39
C ASP A 131 -8.32 -10.27 -1.73
N THR A 132 -9.61 -10.37 -2.08
CA THR A 132 -10.14 -9.60 -3.23
C THR A 132 -10.49 -8.18 -2.79
N CYS A 133 -9.89 -7.19 -3.44
CA CYS A 133 -10.16 -5.77 -3.17
C CYS A 133 -11.59 -5.37 -3.53
N THR A 134 -12.19 -4.50 -2.70
CA THR A 134 -13.37 -3.70 -3.07
C THR A 134 -13.11 -2.23 -2.76
N GLU A 135 -13.86 -1.32 -3.38
CA GLU A 135 -13.77 0.12 -3.07
C GLU A 135 -13.99 0.40 -1.57
N GLY A 136 -14.93 -0.31 -0.94
CA GLY A 136 -15.15 -0.17 0.49
C GLY A 136 -14.03 -0.75 1.35
N ASP A 137 -13.15 -1.59 0.81
CA ASP A 137 -11.93 -2.03 1.49
C ASP A 137 -10.85 -0.94 1.38
N THR A 138 -10.67 -0.28 0.23
CA THR A 138 -9.65 0.79 0.09
C THR A 138 -9.88 1.96 1.06
N TYR A 139 -11.14 2.33 1.33
CA TYR A 139 -11.45 3.32 2.37
C TYR A 139 -11.08 2.84 3.77
N ALA A 140 -11.39 1.59 4.10
CA ALA A 140 -11.03 1.00 5.40
C ALA A 140 -9.52 0.81 5.56
N ASP A 141 -8.81 0.58 4.46
CA ASP A 141 -7.35 0.49 4.39
C ASP A 141 -6.72 1.85 4.73
N LEU A 142 -7.13 2.91 4.02
CA LEU A 142 -6.61 4.26 4.27
C LEU A 142 -6.89 4.75 5.70
N GLU A 143 -8.11 4.52 6.21
CA GLU A 143 -8.46 4.88 7.60
C GLU A 143 -7.51 4.20 8.61
N ALA A 144 -7.25 2.90 8.43
CA ALA A 144 -6.37 2.15 9.32
C ALA A 144 -4.91 2.63 9.24
N VAL A 145 -4.44 2.96 8.03
CA VAL A 145 -3.10 3.53 7.82
C VAL A 145 -3.00 4.91 8.46
N PHE A 146 -4.02 5.76 8.28
CA PHE A 146 -4.06 7.07 8.90
C PHE A 146 -3.97 6.99 10.43
N ASP A 147 -4.80 6.15 11.05
CA ASP A 147 -4.78 5.91 12.50
C ASP A 147 -3.40 5.42 12.97
N TRP A 148 -2.78 4.53 12.20
CA TRP A 148 -1.43 4.05 12.47
C TRP A 148 -0.38 5.17 12.38
N VAL A 149 -0.46 6.03 11.35
CA VAL A 149 0.45 7.17 11.19
C VAL A 149 0.32 8.16 12.33
N VAL A 150 -0.91 8.51 12.72
CA VAL A 150 -1.17 9.42 13.85
C VAL A 150 -0.56 8.88 15.12
N LYS A 151 -0.74 7.58 15.39
CA LYS A 151 -0.26 6.93 16.61
C LYS A 151 1.26 6.81 16.67
N ASN A 152 1.92 6.50 15.55
CA ASN A 152 3.32 6.04 15.56
C ASN A 152 4.32 7.02 14.93
N VAL A 153 3.85 8.00 14.15
CA VAL A 153 4.72 8.87 13.34
C VAL A 153 4.43 10.34 13.54
N ALA A 154 3.16 10.75 13.44
CA ALA A 154 2.76 12.15 13.34
C ALA A 154 1.53 12.44 14.23
N PRO A 155 1.71 12.68 15.54
CA PRO A 155 0.60 12.83 16.50
C PRO A 155 -0.24 14.10 16.34
N GLN A 156 0.19 15.06 15.52
CA GLN A 156 -0.54 16.30 15.18
C GLN A 156 -0.93 16.30 13.69
N PRO A 157 -1.79 15.37 13.24
CA PRO A 157 -2.03 15.14 11.82
C PRO A 157 -2.56 16.36 11.08
N GLU A 158 -3.36 17.20 11.72
CA GLU A 158 -4.00 18.38 11.14
C GLU A 158 -2.99 19.42 10.61
N THR A 159 -1.75 19.41 11.11
CA THR A 159 -0.69 20.32 10.65
C THR A 159 0.50 19.61 9.98
N SER A 160 0.57 18.28 10.05
CA SER A 160 1.77 17.53 9.67
C SER A 160 1.53 16.36 8.71
N VAL A 161 0.28 15.89 8.54
CA VAL A 161 -0.05 14.79 7.63
C VAL A 161 -0.63 15.31 6.32
N ILE A 162 -0.10 14.80 5.21
CA ILE A 162 -0.57 15.11 3.85
C ILE A 162 -1.05 13.80 3.23
N LEU A 163 -2.24 13.79 2.66
CA LEU A 163 -2.76 12.65 1.90
C LEU A 163 -2.51 12.90 0.41
N TYR A 164 -1.95 11.91 -0.27
CA TYR A 164 -1.71 11.96 -1.72
C TYR A 164 -2.21 10.69 -2.38
N GLY A 165 -3.11 10.85 -3.36
CA GLY A 165 -3.65 9.78 -4.18
C GLY A 165 -3.10 9.82 -5.60
N GLN A 166 -2.57 8.70 -6.08
CA GLN A 166 -2.20 8.53 -7.48
C GLN A 166 -3.25 7.72 -8.21
N SER A 167 -3.84 8.31 -9.26
CA SER A 167 -4.78 7.62 -10.15
C SER A 167 -6.01 7.09 -9.41
N VAL A 168 -6.06 5.79 -9.06
CA VAL A 168 -7.18 5.18 -8.31
C VAL A 168 -7.12 5.48 -6.81
N GLY A 169 -5.93 5.86 -6.31
CA GLY A 169 -5.68 6.12 -4.90
C GLY A 169 -6.12 7.48 -4.41
#